data_AF-A0A1C4KQ16-F1
#
_entry.id   AF-A0A1C4KQ16-F1
#
_cell.length_a   1.000
_cell.length_b   1.000
_cell.length_c   1.000
_cell.angle_alpha   90.00
_cell.angle_beta   90.00
_cell.angle_gamma   90.00
#
_symmetry.space_group_name_H-M   'P 1'
#
loop_
_entity.id
_entity.type
_entity.pdbx_description
1 polymer ?
#
loop_
_entity_poly.entity_id
_entity_poly.type
_entity_poly.pdbx_seq_one_letter_code
_entity_poly.pdbx_strand_id
1 'polypeptide(L)'
;MTSTVPASLTRTAEEAALQAVLLDMDGTLVDTEGFWWDVEKEVFAGLGHRLDEAWRDVVVGGPMSRSAGYLIDATGADIRLDELTVLLNDGFENRISRGVPLM
;
A
#
# COMPACT_ATOMS: atom_id res chain seq x y z
N MET A 1 18.38 42.38 -8.95
CA MET A 1 19.11 41.11 -8.86
C MET A 1 18.19 40.02 -9.37
N THR A 2 18.23 39.72 -10.67
CA THR A 2 17.32 38.75 -11.29
C THR A 2 18.01 37.40 -11.29
N SER A 3 17.52 36.48 -10.46
CA SER A 3 18.02 35.10 -10.39
C SER A 3 17.41 34.29 -11.53
N THR A 4 18.21 33.96 -12.55
CA THR A 4 17.77 33.10 -13.65
C THR A 4 17.99 31.64 -13.24
N VAL A 5 16.91 30.87 -13.09
CA VAL A 5 17.00 29.41 -12.96
C VAL A 5 17.49 28.86 -14.32
N PRO A 6 18.55 28.04 -14.38
CA PRO A 6 18.99 27.46 -15.65
C PRO A 6 17.91 26.49 -16.15
N ALA A 7 17.63 26.54 -17.45
CA ALA A 7 16.74 25.59 -18.10
C ALA A 7 17.30 24.17 -17.98
N SER A 8 16.46 23.23 -17.56
CA SER A 8 16.83 21.81 -17.45
C SER A 8 17.19 21.27 -18.83
N LEU A 9 18.46 20.88 -19.01
CA LEU A 9 18.90 20.21 -20.22
C LEU A 9 18.42 18.75 -20.18
N THR A 10 17.49 18.40 -21.08
CA THR A 10 17.10 17.00 -21.27
C THR A 10 18.30 16.22 -21.80
N ARG A 11 18.96 15.44 -20.94
CA ARG A 11 20.07 14.58 -21.32
C ARG A 11 19.50 13.36 -22.06
N THR A 12 19.89 13.16 -23.31
CA THR A 12 19.59 11.95 -24.09
C THR A 12 20.19 10.73 -23.39
N ALA A 13 19.40 9.66 -23.31
CA ALA A 13 19.62 8.50 -22.44
C ALA A 13 20.81 7.58 -22.83
N GLU A 14 21.54 7.87 -23.91
CA GLU A 14 22.59 6.96 -24.41
C GLU A 14 23.89 6.96 -23.59
N GLU A 15 24.13 7.94 -22.70
CA GLU A 15 25.37 8.01 -21.88
C GLU A 15 25.16 8.40 -20.41
N ALA A 16 23.94 8.33 -19.89
CA ALA A 16 23.69 8.58 -18.47
C ALA A 16 23.86 7.28 -17.67
N ALA A 17 25.07 7.01 -17.16
CA ALA A 17 25.29 5.93 -16.20
C ALA A 17 24.31 6.09 -15.02
N LEU A 18 23.71 5.00 -14.52
CA LEU A 18 22.79 5.01 -13.37
C LEU A 18 23.46 5.71 -12.17
N GLN A 19 22.91 6.86 -11.75
CA GLN A 19 23.51 7.67 -10.68
C GLN A 19 22.94 7.36 -9.29
N ALA A 20 21.66 6.97 -9.22
CA ALA A 20 20.97 6.63 -7.98
C ALA A 20 19.71 5.80 -8.27
N VAL A 21 19.23 5.07 -7.27
CA VAL A 21 17.96 4.34 -7.27
C VAL A 21 17.21 4.72 -6.00
N LEU A 22 15.91 5.00 -6.12
CA LEU A 22 15.00 5.11 -4.99
C LEU A 22 14.16 3.83 -5.00
N LEU A 23 14.24 3.08 -3.92
CA LEU A 23 13.49 1.84 -3.73
C LEU A 23 12.36 2.13 -2.75
N ASP A 24 11.16 1.69 -3.10
CA ASP A 24 10.09 1.59 -2.14
C ASP A 24 10.41 0.51 -1.10
N MET A 25 9.76 0.54 0.06
CA MET A 25 10.00 -0.46 1.11
C MET A 25 9.07 -1.66 0.95
N ASP A 26 7.77 -1.39 0.97
CA ASP A 26 6.71 -2.40 0.98
C ASP A 26 6.54 -3.02 -0.41
N GLY A 27 6.50 -4.35 -0.48
CA GLY A 27 6.41 -5.07 -1.77
C GLY A 27 7.65 -4.97 -2.66
N THR A 28 8.69 -4.22 -2.27
CA THR A 28 9.96 -4.10 -3.01
C THR A 28 11.14 -4.66 -2.22
N LEU A 29 11.30 -4.24 -0.95
CA LEU A 29 12.38 -4.72 -0.08
C LEU A 29 11.87 -5.73 0.97
N VAL A 30 10.60 -5.59 1.36
CA VAL A 30 9.95 -6.40 2.38
C VAL A 30 8.67 -7.00 1.80
N ASP A 31 8.44 -8.30 2.04
CA ASP A 31 7.24 -9.00 1.56
C ASP A 31 6.05 -8.74 2.50
N THR A 32 5.53 -7.50 2.47
CA THR A 32 4.41 -7.03 3.30
C THR A 32 3.05 -7.08 2.61
N GLU A 33 2.98 -7.24 1.28
CA GLU A 33 1.71 -7.19 0.54
C GLU A 33 0.77 -8.36 0.90
N GLY A 34 1.32 -9.55 1.12
CA GLY A 34 0.54 -10.69 1.61
C GLY A 34 -0.02 -10.48 3.02
N PHE A 35 0.72 -9.75 3.86
CA PHE A 35 0.33 -9.46 5.24
C PHE A 35 -0.85 -8.50 5.29
N TRP A 36 -0.83 -7.44 4.47
CA TRP A 36 -1.96 -6.53 4.35
C TRP A 36 -3.24 -7.24 3.91
N TRP A 37 -3.16 -8.04 2.85
CA TRP A 37 -4.33 -8.78 2.35
C TRP A 37 -4.91 -9.76 3.40
N ASP A 38 -4.05 -10.44 4.14
CA ASP A 38 -4.50 -11.32 5.21
C ASP A 38 -5.19 -10.55 6.35
N VAL A 39 -4.66 -9.39 6.74
CA VAL A 39 -5.29 -8.52 7.74
C VAL A 39 -6.64 -8.01 7.26
N GLU A 40 -6.75 -7.56 6.01
CA GLU A 40 -8.01 -7.11 5.42
C GLU A 40 -9.06 -8.24 5.45
N LYS A 41 -8.69 -9.46 5.04
CA LYS A 41 -9.58 -10.63 5.13
C LYS A 41 -10.03 -10.91 6.56
N GLU A 42 -9.10 -10.89 7.52
CA GLU A 42 -9.40 -11.16 8.93
C GLU A 42 -10.33 -10.10 9.53
N VAL A 43 -10.08 -8.81 9.26
CA VAL A 43 -10.91 -7.70 9.73
C VAL A 43 -12.32 -7.78 9.13
N PHE A 44 -12.44 -7.94 7.81
CA PHE A 44 -13.75 -8.05 7.18
C PHE A 44 -14.51 -9.32 7.56
N ALA A 45 -13.81 -10.43 7.80
CA ALA A 45 -14.43 -11.63 8.37
C ALA A 45 -14.99 -11.37 9.77
N GLY A 46 -14.29 -10.60 10.61
CA GLY A 46 -14.79 -10.13 11.90
C GLY A 46 -16.04 -9.25 11.81
N LEU A 47 -16.19 -8.52 10.70
CA LEU A 47 -17.38 -7.74 10.36
C LEU A 47 -18.50 -8.57 9.70
N GLY A 48 -18.28 -9.87 9.45
CA GLY A 48 -19.25 -10.76 8.82
C GLY A 48 -19.23 -10.77 7.28
N HIS A 49 -18.20 -10.17 6.67
CA HIS A 49 -18.03 -10.10 5.22
C HIS A 49 -16.91 -11.03 4.75
N ARG A 50 -17.01 -11.53 3.51
CA ARG A 50 -15.94 -12.30 2.88
C ARG A 50 -15.39 -11.49 1.70
N LEU A 51 -14.07 -11.29 1.68
CA LEU A 51 -13.42 -10.66 0.55
C LEU A 51 -13.24 -11.65 -0.60
N ASP A 52 -13.44 -11.18 -1.83
CA ASP A 52 -13.13 -11.93 -3.05
C ASP A 52 -11.62 -11.80 -3.34
N GLU A 53 -10.96 -12.91 -3.67
CA GLU A 53 -9.53 -12.89 -4.02
C GLU A 53 -9.28 -12.05 -5.29
N ALA A 54 -10.28 -11.92 -6.17
CA ALA A 54 -10.20 -11.06 -7.35
C ALA A 54 -10.03 -9.56 -7.01
N TRP A 55 -10.29 -9.15 -5.77
CA TRP A 55 -10.14 -7.77 -5.32
C TRP A 55 -8.72 -7.43 -4.89
N ARG A 56 -7.87 -8.45 -4.66
CA ARG A 56 -6.49 -8.28 -4.19
C ARG A 56 -5.69 -7.35 -5.09
N ASP A 57 -5.76 -7.56 -6.41
CA ASP A 57 -5.05 -6.74 -7.40
C ASP A 57 -5.51 -5.27 -7.44
N VAL A 58 -6.68 -4.97 -6.86
CA VAL A 58 -7.24 -3.60 -6.78
C VAL A 58 -6.72 -2.85 -5.56
N VAL A 59 -6.45 -3.57 -4.47
CA VAL A 59 -6.12 -2.99 -3.15
C VAL A 59 -4.63 -3.00 -2.84
N VAL A 60 -3.87 -3.92 -3.43
CA VAL A 60 -2.42 -4.02 -3.24
C VAL A 60 -1.68 -2.81 -3.82
N GLY A 61 -0.68 -2.32 -3.09
CA GLY A 61 0.16 -1.17 -3.48
C GLY A 61 -0.55 0.19 -3.49
N GLY A 62 -1.84 0.24 -3.19
CA GLY A 62 -2.64 1.45 -3.14
C GLY A 62 -2.58 2.14 -1.77
N PRO A 63 -2.88 3.46 -1.69
CA PRO A 63 -3.03 4.12 -0.41
C PRO A 63 -4.21 3.51 0.37
N MET A 64 -4.03 3.29 1.67
CA MET A 64 -5.01 2.63 2.54
C MET A 64 -6.42 3.21 2.44
N SER A 65 -6.57 4.53 2.35
CA SER A 65 -7.88 5.18 2.22
C SER A 65 -8.64 4.77 0.96
N ARG A 66 -7.92 4.51 -0.15
CA ARG A 66 -8.51 4.02 -1.40
C ARG A 66 -8.92 2.54 -1.25
N SER A 67 -8.03 1.72 -0.72
CA SER A 67 -8.26 0.27 -0.56
C SER A 67 -9.41 -0.01 0.41
N ALA A 68 -9.37 0.61 1.59
CA ALA A 68 -10.42 0.50 2.60
C ALA A 68 -11.76 1.04 2.10
N GLY A 69 -11.79 2.17 1.38
CA GLY A 69 -13.02 2.69 0.77
C GLY A 69 -13.60 1.72 -0.26
N TYR A 70 -12.77 1.17 -1.14
CA TYR A 70 -13.20 0.15 -2.10
C TYR A 70 -13.79 -1.08 -1.43
N LEU A 71 -13.15 -1.59 -0.36
CA LEU A 71 -13.62 -2.80 0.33
C LEU A 71 -14.94 -2.55 1.09
N ILE A 72 -15.12 -1.37 1.70
CA ILE A 72 -16.41 -0.97 2.31
C ILE A 72 -17.50 -0.99 1.25
N ASP A 73 -17.28 -0.32 0.11
CA ASP A 73 -18.26 -0.25 -0.98
C ASP A 73 -18.57 -1.62 -1.59
N ALA A 74 -17.55 -2.46 -1.79
CA ALA A 74 -17.69 -3.78 -2.39
C ALA A 74 -18.40 -4.79 -1.48
N THR A 75 -18.21 -4.69 -0.16
CA THR A 75 -18.80 -5.61 0.83
C THR A 75 -20.13 -5.13 1.39
N GLY A 76 -20.42 -3.82 1.31
CA GLY A 76 -21.55 -3.19 1.98
C GLY A 76 -21.41 -3.17 3.50
N ALA A 77 -20.19 -3.17 4.03
CA ALA A 77 -19.93 -3.15 5.46
C ALA A 77 -20.40 -1.84 6.11
N ASP A 78 -21.13 -1.95 7.23
CA ASP A 78 -21.58 -0.81 8.02
C ASP A 78 -20.49 -0.37 9.00
N ILE A 79 -19.41 0.21 8.45
CA ILE A 79 -18.27 0.72 9.21
C ILE A 79 -17.75 2.00 8.57
N ARG A 80 -17.29 2.95 9.38
CA ARG A 80 -16.66 4.16 8.86
C ARG A 80 -15.20 3.91 8.47
N LEU A 81 -14.72 4.69 7.50
CA LEU A 81 -13.34 4.59 7.02
C LEU A 81 -12.28 4.81 8.13
N ASP A 82 -12.52 5.74 9.05
CA ASP A 82 -11.63 6.02 10.18
C ASP A 82 -11.58 4.87 11.18
N GLU A 83 -12.73 4.26 11.48
CA GLU A 83 -12.80 3.06 12.34
C GLU A 83 -12.11 1.85 11.69
N LEU A 84 -12.37 1.61 10.40
CA LEU A 84 -11.71 0.53 9.66
C LEU A 84 -10.19 0.73 9.58
N THR A 85 -9.73 1.96 9.39
CA THR A 85 -8.30 2.30 9.36
C THR A 85 -7.60 1.91 10.66
N VAL A 86 -8.23 2.10 11.82
CA VAL A 86 -7.66 1.67 13.11
C VAL A 86 -7.55 0.15 13.16
N LEU A 87 -8.62 -0.58 12.82
CA LEU A 87 -8.62 -2.05 12.83
C LEU A 87 -7.55 -2.65 11.91
N LEU A 88 -7.39 -2.09 10.71
CA LEU A 88 -6.38 -2.54 9.74
C LEU A 88 -4.96 -2.28 10.26
N ASN A 89 -4.69 -1.10 10.83
CA ASN A 89 -3.37 -0.80 11.39
C ASN A 89 -3.05 -1.67 12.60
N ASP A 90 -3.98 -1.83 13.54
CA ASP A 90 -3.79 -2.70 14.72
C ASP A 90 -3.51 -4.16 14.31
N GLY A 91 -4.27 -4.66 13.32
CA GLY A 91 -4.06 -6.00 12.77
C GLY A 91 -2.70 -6.15 12.11
N PHE A 92 -2.28 -5.16 11.33
CA PHE A 92 -1.00 -5.15 10.63
C PHE A 92 0.18 -5.05 11.60
N GLU A 93 0.13 -4.14 12.58
CA GLU A 93 1.16 -4.00 13.62
C GLU A 93 1.33 -5.29 14.42
N ASN A 94 0.23 -5.90 14.86
CA ASN A 94 0.26 -7.18 15.56
C ASN A 94 0.92 -8.28 14.70
N ARG A 95 0.68 -8.28 13.39
CA ARG A 95 1.27 -9.26 12.48
C ARG A 95 2.76 -9.04 12.26
N ILE A 96 3.18 -7.80 12.00
CA ILE A 96 4.60 -7.43 11.82
C ILE A 96 5.40 -7.66 13.09
N SER A 97 4.81 -7.47 14.28
CA SER A 97 5.50 -7.71 15.55
C SER A 97 6.03 -9.15 15.70
N ARG A 98 5.52 -10.08 14.89
CA ARG A 98 5.92 -11.49 14.84
C ARG A 98 7.05 -11.76 13.85
N GLY A 99 7.50 -10.73 13.14
CA GLY A 99 8.53 -10.79 12.10
C GLY A 99 7.93 -10.74 10.69
N VAL A 100 8.71 -10.22 9.75
CA VAL A 100 8.38 -10.14 8.33
C VAL A 100 9.57 -10.66 7.51
N PRO A 101 9.36 -11.54 6.52
CA PRO A 101 10.43 -11.97 5.65
C PRO A 101 10.90 -10.83 4.74
N LEU A 102 12.20 -10.83 4.43
CA LEU A 102 12.77 -10.02 3.34
C LEU A 102 12.45 -10.69 2.00
N MET A 103 12.40 -9.89 0.93
CA MET A 103 12.28 -10.41 -0.45
C MET A 103 13.57 -11.06 -0.97
#